data_AF-A0A351R5Y3-F1
#
_entry.id   AF-A0A351R5Y3-F1
#
_cell.length_a   1.000
_cell.length_b   1.000
_cell.length_c   1.000
_cell.angle_alpha   90.00
_cell.angle_beta   90.00
_cell.angle_gamma   90.00
#
_symmetry.space_group_name_H-M   'P 1'
#
loop_
_entity.id
_entity.type
_entity.pdbx_description
1 polymer ?
#
loop_
_entity_poly.entity_id
_entity_poly.type
_entity_poly.pdbx_seq_one_letter_code
_entity_poly.pdbx_strand_id
1 'polypeptide(L)'
;MLKKNRVIANSFLYLFICIFFMGCKGINNDSTEEYVDSYSKTALQQADIIMDGIQSGNCEEIADIFCPYIKKNHPELQTDIKTWMKYIDGNIISYDPPTTERGALNTGEWEVEMLVTEADIDNVKTDTGKTYCIGMGSYSVFKNHSDCVGVTDLLIRDLDAEKENKDHAQVRVEYDDIWEIEYGE
;
A
#
# COMPACT_ATOMS: atom_id res chain seq x y z
N MET A 1 -68.03 62.51 3.50
CA MET A 1 -66.91 63.23 4.14
C MET A 1 -65.63 62.53 3.73
N LEU A 2 -64.82 63.17 2.88
CA LEU A 2 -63.52 62.71 2.37
C LEU A 2 -62.39 63.27 3.25
N LYS A 3 -61.41 62.44 3.59
CA LYS A 3 -60.00 62.75 3.90
C LYS A 3 -59.21 61.44 3.79
N LYS A 4 -57.96 61.34 3.33
CA LYS A 4 -57.04 62.15 2.51
C LYS A 4 -55.82 61.24 2.29
N ASN A 5 -55.52 60.92 1.03
CA ASN A 5 -54.20 60.72 0.39
C ASN A 5 -52.99 60.07 1.09
N ARG A 6 -52.36 59.20 0.28
CA ARG A 6 -50.92 59.06 -0.09
C ARG A 6 -50.04 58.03 0.62
N VAL A 7 -49.84 56.93 -0.12
CA VAL A 7 -48.56 56.30 -0.54
C VAL A 7 -47.32 56.62 0.31
N ILE A 8 -46.82 55.59 0.99
CA ILE A 8 -45.39 55.37 1.19
C ILE A 8 -45.10 53.94 0.74
N ALA A 9 -44.40 53.84 -0.39
CA ALA A 9 -43.61 52.68 -0.75
C ALA A 9 -42.43 52.56 0.22
N ASN A 10 -42.14 51.35 0.73
CA ASN A 10 -40.81 50.85 1.06
C ASN A 10 -40.96 49.59 1.94
N SER A 11 -40.62 48.42 1.40
CA SER A 11 -39.26 47.87 1.45
C SER A 11 -39.08 46.95 2.66
N PHE A 12 -39.75 45.80 2.63
CA PHE A 12 -39.30 44.59 3.35
C PHE A 12 -39.57 43.31 2.53
N LEU A 13 -39.61 43.46 1.20
CA LEU A 13 -39.53 42.37 0.25
C LEU A 13 -38.17 42.51 -0.42
N TYR A 14 -37.30 41.50 -0.27
CA TYR A 14 -35.88 41.44 -0.67
C TYR A 14 -34.85 42.01 0.33
N LEU A 15 -34.47 41.18 1.31
CA LEU A 15 -33.10 41.19 1.85
C LEU A 15 -32.72 39.78 2.32
N PHE A 16 -32.02 39.06 1.44
CA PHE A 16 -31.05 37.96 1.63
C PHE A 16 -31.02 37.21 0.28
N ILE A 17 -30.51 37.86 -0.77
CA ILE A 17 -29.09 37.88 -1.13
C ILE A 17 -28.64 36.48 -1.58
N CYS A 18 -28.59 36.32 -2.90
CA CYS A 18 -27.65 35.42 -3.55
C CYS A 18 -26.23 35.82 -3.11
N ILE A 19 -25.66 35.04 -2.19
CA ILE A 19 -24.22 35.02 -1.91
C ILE A 19 -23.78 33.57 -2.05
N PHE A 20 -23.01 33.37 -3.13
CA PHE A 20 -21.94 32.39 -3.33
C PHE A 20 -22.31 30.90 -3.29
N PHE A 21 -22.29 30.21 -4.44
CA PHE A 21 -21.07 29.58 -4.98
C PHE A 21 -20.20 28.98 -3.87
N MET A 22 -20.32 27.68 -3.65
CA MET A 22 -19.24 26.69 -3.83
C MET A 22 -19.84 25.32 -3.55
N GLY A 23 -19.42 24.34 -4.32
CA GLY A 23 -20.03 23.01 -4.33
C GLY A 23 -20.15 22.41 -2.94
N CYS A 24 -21.07 21.46 -2.81
CA CYS A 24 -20.87 20.38 -1.86
C CYS A 24 -19.60 19.62 -2.26
N LYS A 25 -18.41 20.19 -2.02
CA LYS A 25 -17.34 19.39 -1.47
C LYS A 25 -17.84 19.06 -0.09
N GLY A 26 -18.51 17.91 0.02
CA GLY A 26 -18.67 17.27 1.30
C GLY A 26 -17.31 17.31 1.96
N ILE A 27 -17.27 17.86 3.17
CA ILE A 27 -16.13 17.80 4.05
C ILE A 27 -15.92 16.30 4.32
N ASN A 28 -15.15 15.64 3.47
CA ASN A 28 -14.60 14.30 3.66
C ASN A 28 -13.11 14.40 3.31
N ASN A 29 -12.42 15.12 4.20
CA ASN A 29 -11.06 14.93 4.69
C ASN A 29 -9.91 14.71 3.68
N ASP A 30 -9.16 15.78 3.43
CA ASP A 30 -7.73 15.76 3.06
C ASP A 30 -6.90 14.82 3.98
N SER A 31 -7.35 14.57 5.22
CA SER A 31 -6.61 13.73 6.18
C SER A 31 -6.58 12.25 5.81
N THR A 32 -7.57 11.72 5.08
CA THR A 32 -7.55 10.29 4.69
C THR A 32 -6.58 10.06 3.53
N GLU A 33 -6.51 11.01 2.60
CA GLU A 33 -5.56 10.99 1.48
C GLU A 33 -4.13 11.19 1.98
N GLU A 34 -3.90 12.14 2.91
CA GLU A 34 -2.60 12.32 3.58
C GLU A 34 -2.20 11.11 4.43
N TYR A 35 -3.18 10.47 5.10
CA TYR A 35 -2.95 9.26 5.90
C TYR A 35 -2.50 8.10 5.01
N VAL A 36 -3.22 7.81 3.92
CA VAL A 36 -2.85 6.76 2.97
C VAL A 36 -1.51 7.07 2.29
N ASP A 37 -1.25 8.32 1.90
CA ASP A 37 0.03 8.75 1.30
C ASP A 37 1.23 8.48 2.23
N SER A 38 1.07 8.64 3.54
CA SER A 38 2.13 8.32 4.50
C SER A 38 2.47 6.83 4.52
N TYR A 39 1.47 5.94 4.40
CA TYR A 39 1.70 4.49 4.39
C TYR A 39 2.27 4.00 3.06
N SER A 40 1.82 4.59 1.94
CA SER A 40 2.45 4.37 0.64
C SER A 40 3.95 4.70 0.68
N LYS A 41 4.35 5.80 1.34
CA LYS A 41 5.79 6.12 1.51
C LYS A 41 6.55 5.09 2.33
N THR A 42 5.96 4.54 3.39
CA THR A 42 6.57 3.46 4.16
C THR A 42 6.75 2.21 3.31
N ALA A 43 5.75 1.85 2.50
CA ALA A 43 5.84 0.70 1.60
C ALA A 43 6.94 0.88 0.54
N LEU A 44 7.06 2.08 -0.04
CA LEU A 44 8.17 2.41 -0.96
C LEU A 44 9.54 2.28 -0.27
N GLN A 45 9.68 2.77 0.96
CA GLN A 45 10.92 2.62 1.74
C GLN A 45 11.25 1.15 2.05
N GLN A 46 10.25 0.34 2.37
CA GLN A 46 10.43 -1.09 2.58
C GLN A 46 10.86 -1.79 1.29
N ALA A 47 10.30 -1.40 0.14
CA ALA A 47 10.74 -1.90 -1.17
C ALA A 47 12.20 -1.52 -1.47
N ASP A 48 12.63 -0.30 -1.15
CA ASP A 48 14.04 0.11 -1.25
C ASP A 48 14.94 -0.79 -0.39
N ILE A 49 14.56 -1.05 0.87
CA ILE A 49 15.31 -1.95 1.77
C ILE A 49 15.40 -3.37 1.18
N ILE A 50 14.32 -3.87 0.57
CA ILE A 50 14.30 -5.18 -0.09
C ILE A 50 15.30 -5.21 -1.25
N MET A 51 15.31 -4.18 -2.10
CA MET A 51 16.24 -4.10 -3.23
C MET A 51 17.69 -4.01 -2.76
N ASP A 52 17.99 -3.16 -1.78
CA ASP A 52 19.33 -3.03 -1.19
C ASP A 52 19.80 -4.35 -0.57
N GLY A 53 18.89 -5.04 0.13
CA GLY A 53 19.13 -6.37 0.68
C GLY A 53 19.46 -7.41 -0.40
N ILE A 54 18.75 -7.39 -1.53
CA ILE A 54 19.03 -8.29 -2.66
C ILE A 54 20.40 -7.99 -3.27
N GLN A 55 20.69 -6.71 -3.56
CA GLN A 55 21.95 -6.31 -4.20
C GLN A 55 23.18 -6.58 -3.34
N SER A 56 23.03 -6.46 -2.01
CA SER A 56 24.09 -6.73 -1.04
C SER A 56 24.15 -8.19 -0.58
N GLY A 57 23.13 -9.01 -0.89
CA GLY A 57 22.98 -10.37 -0.38
C GLY A 57 22.64 -10.44 1.12
N ASN A 58 22.13 -9.36 1.69
CA ASN A 58 21.81 -9.21 3.11
C ASN A 58 20.37 -9.65 3.41
N CYS A 59 20.17 -10.96 3.63
CA CYS A 59 18.85 -11.47 4.01
C CYS A 59 18.40 -11.03 5.41
N GLU A 60 19.32 -10.65 6.30
CA GLU A 60 18.97 -10.22 7.67
C GLU A 60 18.23 -8.89 7.65
N GLU A 61 18.69 -7.94 6.83
CA GLU A 61 18.06 -6.63 6.64
C GLU A 61 16.65 -6.73 6.04
N ILE A 62 16.44 -7.65 5.09
CA ILE A 62 15.10 -7.96 4.57
C ILE A 62 14.24 -8.60 5.65
N ALA A 63 14.78 -9.54 6.43
CA ALA A 63 14.02 -10.19 7.50
C ALA A 63 13.61 -9.21 8.62
N ASP A 64 14.41 -8.17 8.88
CA ASP A 64 14.15 -7.23 9.96
C ASP A 64 12.88 -6.38 9.75
N ILE A 65 12.50 -6.12 8.50
CA ILE A 65 11.28 -5.37 8.16
C ILE A 65 9.99 -6.22 8.18
N PHE A 66 10.11 -7.54 8.31
CA PHE A 66 8.94 -8.40 8.52
C PHE A 66 8.25 -8.10 9.85
N CYS A 67 6.95 -8.38 9.89
CA CYS A 67 6.16 -8.16 11.09
C CYS A 67 6.67 -8.99 12.29
N PRO A 68 6.54 -8.48 13.53
CA PRO A 68 6.97 -9.20 14.73
C PRO A 68 6.40 -10.62 14.85
N TYR A 69 5.17 -10.84 14.42
CA TYR A 69 4.53 -12.16 14.44
C TYR A 69 5.32 -13.17 13.61
N ILE A 70 5.61 -12.86 12.34
CA ILE A 70 6.37 -13.78 11.47
C ILE A 70 7.76 -14.03 12.04
N LYS A 71 8.47 -12.96 12.44
CA LYS A 71 9.82 -13.09 13.02
C LYS A 71 9.86 -13.99 14.26
N LYS A 72 8.77 -14.07 15.01
CA LYS A 72 8.66 -14.89 16.21
C LYS A 72 8.29 -16.34 15.88
N ASN A 73 7.38 -16.56 14.93
CA ASN A 73 6.78 -17.87 14.68
C ASN A 73 7.47 -18.66 13.56
N HIS A 74 8.23 -17.99 12.68
CA HIS A 74 8.95 -18.58 11.56
C HIS A 74 10.47 -18.39 11.70
N PRO A 75 11.15 -19.20 12.53
CA PRO A 75 12.61 -19.13 12.67
C PRO A 75 13.36 -19.41 11.34
N GLU A 76 12.69 -20.02 10.37
CA GLU A 76 13.16 -20.26 9.00
C GLU A 76 13.19 -19.02 8.10
N LEU A 77 12.56 -17.91 8.49
CA LEU A 77 12.36 -16.70 7.66
C LEU A 77 13.62 -16.27 6.89
N GLN A 78 14.76 -16.14 7.58
CA GLN A 78 16.01 -15.71 6.93
C GLN A 78 16.51 -16.74 5.90
N THR A 79 16.29 -18.03 6.16
CA THR A 79 16.64 -19.11 5.21
C THR A 79 15.74 -19.09 3.98
N ASP A 80 14.45 -18.82 4.18
CA ASP A 80 13.47 -18.71 3.10
C ASP A 80 13.77 -17.50 2.21
N ILE A 81 14.01 -16.33 2.81
CA ILE A 81 14.44 -15.12 2.09
C ILE A 81 15.74 -15.39 1.30
N LYS A 82 16.72 -16.06 1.92
CA LYS A 82 17.97 -16.42 1.24
C LYS A 82 17.76 -17.36 0.06
N THR A 83 16.75 -18.22 0.12
CA THR A 83 16.39 -19.12 -0.98
C THR A 83 15.63 -18.36 -2.06
N TRP A 84 14.70 -17.51 -1.66
CA TRP A 84 13.93 -16.62 -2.53
C TRP A 84 14.84 -15.71 -3.36
N MET A 85 15.83 -15.05 -2.76
CA MET A 85 16.78 -14.20 -3.49
C MET A 85 17.57 -14.94 -4.57
N LYS A 86 17.86 -16.24 -4.38
CA LYS A 86 18.60 -17.06 -5.36
C LYS A 86 17.79 -17.40 -6.61
N TYR A 87 16.49 -17.10 -6.61
CA TYR A 87 15.65 -17.26 -7.80
C TYR A 87 16.02 -16.25 -8.91
N ILE A 88 16.61 -15.11 -8.52
CA ILE A 88 17.13 -14.12 -9.47
C ILE A 88 18.41 -14.66 -10.10
N ASP A 89 18.37 -14.90 -11.42
CA ASP A 89 19.51 -15.40 -12.19
C ASP A 89 20.36 -14.23 -12.70
N GLY A 90 21.56 -14.10 -12.14
CA GLY A 90 22.52 -13.06 -12.49
C GLY A 90 22.52 -11.86 -11.54
N ASN A 91 23.36 -10.88 -11.86
CA ASN A 91 23.44 -9.63 -11.11
C ASN A 91 22.42 -8.63 -11.64
N ILE A 92 21.73 -7.91 -10.75
CA ILE A 92 20.82 -6.82 -11.12
C ILE A 92 21.64 -5.66 -11.71
N ILE A 93 21.30 -5.23 -12.93
CA ILE A 93 21.97 -4.13 -13.64
C ILE A 93 21.10 -2.87 -13.75
N SER A 94 19.78 -3.01 -13.64
CA SER A 94 18.83 -1.90 -13.63
C SER A 94 17.47 -2.36 -13.12
N TYR A 95 16.69 -1.43 -12.57
CA TYR A 95 15.31 -1.62 -12.16
C TYR A 95 14.59 -0.26 -12.21
N ASP A 96 13.26 -0.28 -12.28
CA ASP A 96 12.47 0.94 -12.13
C ASP A 96 12.30 1.27 -10.64
N PRO A 97 12.11 2.55 -10.26
CA PRO A 97 11.81 2.91 -8.88
C PRO A 97 10.58 2.17 -8.34
N PRO A 98 10.54 1.83 -7.04
CA PRO A 98 9.36 1.19 -6.46
C PRO A 98 8.09 2.00 -6.69
N THR A 99 6.97 1.32 -6.87
CA THR A 99 5.64 1.91 -7.02
C THR A 99 4.66 1.27 -6.05
N THR A 100 3.61 2.01 -5.70
CA THR A 100 2.48 1.49 -4.93
C THR A 100 1.22 1.70 -5.75
N GLU A 101 0.62 0.63 -6.25
CA GLU A 101 -0.64 0.70 -7.01
C GLU A 101 -1.75 -0.14 -6.38
N ARG A 102 -1.45 -0.87 -5.30
CA ARG A 102 -2.31 -1.89 -4.71
C ARG A 102 -2.34 -1.76 -3.18
N GLY A 103 -3.51 -2.08 -2.62
CA GLY A 103 -3.76 -2.04 -1.18
C GLY A 103 -5.24 -2.21 -0.88
N ALA A 104 -5.53 -2.63 0.34
CA ALA A 104 -6.88 -2.82 0.85
C ALA A 104 -7.08 -1.97 2.10
N LEU A 105 -8.21 -1.27 2.18
CA LEU A 105 -8.56 -0.47 3.35
C LEU A 105 -9.87 -1.01 3.94
N ASN A 106 -9.81 -1.46 5.18
CA ASN A 106 -10.98 -1.77 5.99
C ASN A 106 -11.15 -0.70 7.08
N THR A 107 -12.33 -0.08 7.12
CA THR A 107 -12.68 0.97 8.08
C THR A 107 -13.81 0.50 8.98
N GLY A 108 -13.62 0.63 10.28
CA GLY A 108 -14.71 0.58 11.25
C GLY A 108 -15.54 1.87 11.23
N GLU A 109 -16.51 1.97 12.13
CA GLU A 109 -17.44 3.11 12.21
C GLU A 109 -16.71 4.46 12.42
N TRP A 110 -15.50 4.45 13.02
CA TRP A 110 -14.78 5.67 13.41
C TRP A 110 -13.27 5.68 13.10
N GLU A 111 -12.69 4.57 12.61
CA GLU A 111 -11.24 4.45 12.39
C GLU A 111 -10.87 3.37 11.37
N VAL A 112 -9.61 3.36 10.95
CA VAL A 112 -9.06 2.30 10.10
C VAL A 112 -8.79 1.06 10.94
N GLU A 113 -9.40 -0.07 10.59
CA GLU A 113 -9.20 -1.35 11.28
C GLU A 113 -8.08 -2.16 10.64
N MET A 114 -7.95 -2.07 9.32
CA MET A 114 -6.89 -2.72 8.55
C MET A 114 -6.52 -1.88 7.34
N LEU A 115 -5.22 -1.76 7.08
CA LEU A 115 -4.67 -1.18 5.87
C LEU A 115 -3.56 -2.10 5.38
N VAL A 116 -3.80 -2.70 4.22
CA VAL A 116 -2.80 -3.45 3.46
C VAL A 116 -2.18 -2.50 2.44
N THR A 117 -0.85 -2.52 2.37
CA THR A 117 -0.06 -1.78 1.40
C THR A 117 0.84 -2.73 0.65
N GLU A 118 0.84 -2.60 -0.67
CA GLU A 118 1.71 -3.38 -1.55
C GLU A 118 2.64 -2.44 -2.29
N ALA A 119 3.86 -2.92 -2.56
CA ALA A 119 4.79 -2.23 -3.43
C ALA A 119 5.41 -3.21 -4.43
N ASP A 120 5.61 -2.72 -5.65
CA ASP A 120 6.22 -3.45 -6.75
C ASP A 120 7.49 -2.73 -7.23
N ILE A 121 8.50 -3.50 -7.61
CA ILE A 121 9.70 -3.06 -8.31
C ILE A 121 9.73 -3.78 -9.65
N ASP A 122 9.40 -3.04 -10.70
CA ASP A 122 9.28 -3.57 -12.04
C ASP A 122 10.59 -3.46 -12.83
N ASN A 123 10.62 -4.18 -13.97
CA ASN A 123 11.71 -4.13 -14.94
C ASN A 123 13.09 -4.38 -14.31
N VAL A 124 13.16 -5.27 -13.32
CA VAL A 124 14.39 -5.70 -12.67
C VAL A 124 15.16 -6.58 -13.65
N LYS A 125 16.15 -5.99 -14.31
CA LYS A 125 16.95 -6.64 -15.37
C LYS A 125 18.26 -7.13 -14.81
N THR A 126 18.66 -8.32 -15.23
CA THR A 126 19.95 -8.91 -14.87
C THR A 126 20.92 -8.95 -16.04
N ASP A 127 22.20 -9.17 -15.73
CA ASP A 127 23.27 -9.35 -16.70
C ASP A 127 23.13 -10.64 -17.55
N THR A 128 22.32 -11.60 -17.12
CA THR A 128 21.96 -12.80 -17.90
C THR A 128 20.89 -12.52 -18.97
N GLY A 129 20.29 -11.32 -18.94
CA GLY A 129 19.24 -10.91 -19.86
C GLY A 129 17.82 -11.25 -19.39
N LYS A 130 17.66 -11.74 -18.16
CA LYS A 130 16.36 -11.99 -17.54
C LYS A 130 15.72 -10.71 -17.03
N THR A 131 14.38 -10.68 -17.04
CA THR A 131 13.59 -9.60 -16.44
C THR A 131 12.63 -10.13 -15.38
N TYR A 132 12.65 -9.50 -14.21
CA TYR A 132 11.82 -9.84 -13.06
C TYR A 132 10.94 -8.66 -12.62
N CYS A 133 9.91 -8.97 -11.86
CA CYS A 133 9.21 -8.05 -10.95
C CYS A 133 9.39 -8.58 -9.53
N ILE A 134 9.72 -7.69 -8.59
CA ILE A 134 9.81 -7.99 -7.16
C ILE A 134 8.63 -7.29 -6.49
N GLY A 135 7.80 -8.03 -5.76
CA GLY A 135 6.65 -7.50 -5.04
C GLY A 135 6.74 -7.77 -3.55
N MET A 136 6.02 -6.97 -2.77
CA MET A 136 5.83 -7.18 -1.34
C MET A 136 4.43 -6.78 -0.90
N GLY A 137 3.92 -7.49 0.10
CA GLY A 137 2.72 -7.14 0.85
C GLY A 137 3.06 -6.81 2.30
N SER A 138 2.30 -5.87 2.87
CA SER A 138 2.49 -5.42 4.24
C SER A 138 1.18 -4.96 4.88
N TYR A 139 1.04 -5.23 6.17
CA TYR A 139 0.05 -4.54 7.00
C TYR A 139 0.64 -3.23 7.51
N SER A 140 0.11 -2.13 7.02
CA SER A 140 0.37 -0.78 7.51
C SER A 140 -0.44 -0.48 8.78
N VAL A 141 -1.66 -1.02 8.85
CA VAL A 141 -2.52 -1.01 10.03
C VAL A 141 -3.17 -2.38 10.16
N PHE A 142 -3.16 -2.97 11.35
CA PHE A 142 -3.99 -4.13 11.66
C PHE A 142 -4.36 -4.09 13.15
N LYS A 143 -5.47 -3.42 13.46
CA LYS A 143 -5.80 -2.98 14.82
C LYS A 143 -5.90 -4.14 15.81
N ASN A 144 -6.52 -5.24 15.41
CA ASN A 144 -6.75 -6.40 16.28
C ASN A 144 -5.53 -7.33 16.36
N HIS A 145 -4.54 -7.14 15.47
CA HIS A 145 -3.33 -7.96 15.34
C HIS A 145 -2.13 -7.07 15.08
N SER A 146 -1.83 -6.16 16.02
CA SER A 146 -0.77 -5.15 15.85
C SER A 146 0.63 -5.76 15.71
N ASP A 147 0.82 -6.99 16.15
CA ASP A 147 2.04 -7.77 15.94
C ASP A 147 2.20 -8.29 14.51
N CYS A 148 1.15 -8.23 13.69
CA CYS A 148 1.18 -8.52 12.26
C CYS A 148 1.51 -7.28 11.41
N VAL A 149 1.63 -6.08 12.01
CA VAL A 149 2.04 -4.85 11.30
C VAL A 149 3.51 -4.94 10.87
N GLY A 150 3.77 -4.73 9.57
CA GLY A 150 5.07 -4.94 8.92
C GLY A 150 4.91 -5.71 7.60
N VAL A 151 6.03 -6.05 6.96
CA VAL A 151 6.02 -6.92 5.76
C VAL A 151 5.53 -8.31 6.14
N THR A 152 4.65 -8.87 5.31
CA THR A 152 4.05 -10.19 5.50
C THR A 152 4.44 -11.18 4.43
N ASP A 153 4.68 -10.70 3.22
CA ASP A 153 5.00 -11.56 2.09
C ASP A 153 5.94 -10.86 1.10
N LEU A 154 6.69 -11.70 0.40
CA LEU A 154 7.57 -11.31 -0.70
C LEU A 154 7.27 -12.16 -1.92
N LEU A 155 7.47 -11.58 -3.10
CA LEU A 155 7.20 -12.20 -4.39
C LEU A 155 8.31 -11.86 -5.38
N ILE A 156 8.79 -12.87 -6.12
CA ILE A 156 9.51 -12.63 -7.38
C ILE A 156 8.71 -13.28 -8.51
N ARG A 157 8.53 -12.54 -9.60
CA ARG A 157 7.95 -13.03 -10.85
C ARG A 157 9.00 -12.95 -11.96
N ASP A 158 9.31 -14.08 -12.60
CA ASP A 158 10.08 -14.13 -13.85
C ASP A 158 9.13 -13.73 -14.99
N LEU A 159 9.25 -12.47 -15.43
CA LEU A 159 8.35 -11.89 -16.44
C LEU A 159 8.54 -12.51 -17.82
N ASP A 160 9.67 -13.17 -18.06
CA ASP A 160 9.90 -13.89 -19.31
C ASP A 160 9.26 -15.28 -19.26
N ALA A 161 9.31 -15.95 -18.10
CA ALA A 161 8.59 -17.21 -17.87
C ALA A 161 7.06 -17.02 -17.84
N GLU A 162 6.55 -15.90 -17.29
CA GLU A 162 5.11 -15.57 -17.29
C GLU A 162 4.57 -15.43 -18.72
N LYS A 163 5.29 -14.70 -19.60
CA LYS A 163 4.92 -14.57 -21.02
C LYS A 163 4.82 -15.92 -21.73
N GLU A 164 5.60 -16.90 -21.28
CA GLU A 164 5.61 -18.26 -21.80
C GLU A 164 4.62 -19.21 -21.09
N ASN A 165 3.80 -18.71 -20.15
CA ASN A 165 2.85 -19.48 -19.34
C ASN A 165 3.46 -20.72 -18.65
N LYS A 166 4.64 -20.56 -18.03
CA LYS A 166 5.29 -21.65 -17.29
C LYS A 166 4.76 -21.75 -15.85
N ASP A 167 4.56 -22.97 -15.38
CA ASP A 167 4.04 -23.29 -14.02
C ASP A 167 4.92 -22.82 -12.84
N HIS A 168 6.10 -22.27 -13.11
CA HIS A 168 7.07 -21.80 -12.10
C HIS A 168 7.54 -20.38 -12.33
N ALA A 169 6.69 -19.53 -12.90
CA ALA A 169 7.03 -18.14 -13.21
C ALA A 169 7.08 -17.23 -11.95
N GLN A 170 6.76 -17.75 -10.77
CA GLN A 170 6.84 -16.98 -9.53
C GLN A 170 7.32 -17.81 -8.34
N VAL A 171 7.92 -17.14 -7.36
CA VAL A 171 8.28 -17.68 -6.04
C VAL A 171 7.89 -16.69 -4.94
N ARG A 172 7.44 -17.21 -3.80
CA ARG A 172 6.97 -16.41 -2.66
C ARG A 172 7.66 -16.80 -1.37
N VAL A 173 7.76 -15.82 -0.46
CA VAL A 173 7.94 -16.05 0.97
C VAL A 173 6.65 -15.57 1.61
N GLU A 174 5.80 -16.49 2.04
CA GLU A 174 4.51 -16.22 2.68
C GLU A 174 4.19 -17.37 3.64
N TYR A 175 3.35 -17.10 4.65
CA TYR A 175 3.00 -18.05 5.68
C TYR A 175 1.48 -18.11 5.86
N ASP A 176 0.93 -19.33 5.85
CA ASP A 176 -0.51 -19.58 5.88
C ASP A 176 -1.20 -19.01 7.14
N ASP A 177 -0.48 -18.96 8.25
CA ASP A 177 -1.04 -18.52 9.53
C ASP A 177 -1.33 -17.01 9.59
N ILE A 178 -0.69 -16.19 8.75
CA ILE A 178 -1.08 -14.78 8.55
C ILE A 178 -2.45 -14.68 7.88
N TRP A 179 -2.72 -15.54 6.89
CA TRP A 179 -4.00 -15.59 6.20
C TRP A 179 -5.11 -16.12 7.11
N GLU A 180 -4.82 -17.12 7.94
CA GLU A 180 -5.74 -17.62 8.97
C GLU A 180 -6.10 -16.50 9.98
N ILE A 181 -5.15 -15.65 10.36
CA ILE A 181 -5.40 -14.49 11.23
C ILE A 181 -6.30 -13.44 10.54
N GLU A 182 -6.07 -13.18 9.25
CA GLU A 182 -6.84 -12.19 8.49
C GLU A 182 -8.29 -12.64 8.27
N TYR A 183 -8.50 -13.90 7.87
CA TYR A 183 -9.78 -14.40 7.39
C TYR A 183 -10.52 -15.32 8.38
N GLY A 184 -9.85 -15.79 9.44
CA GLY A 184 -10.45 -16.61 10.50
C GLY A 184 -10.87 -18.02 10.05
N GLU A 185 -10.19 -18.59 9.04
CA GLU A 185 -10.40 -19.97 8.58
C GLU A 185 -9.70 -21.02 9.46
#